data_AF-A0A7Y4ZGG0-F1
#
_entry.id   AF-A0A7Y4ZGG0-F1
#
_cell.length_a   1.000
_cell.length_b   1.000
_cell.length_c   1.000
_cell.angle_alpha   90.00
_cell.angle_beta   90.00
_cell.angle_gamma   90.00
#
_symmetry.space_group_name_H-M   'P 1'
#
loop_
_entity.id
_entity.type
_entity.pdbx_description
1 polymer ?
#
loop_
_entity_poly.entity_id
_entity_poly.type
_entity_poly.pdbx_seq_one_letter_code
_entity_poly.pdbx_strand_id
1 'polypeptide(L)'
;MNRSVPAPGLSRPTHPPDQKPNLITKVPGPKSLALRFEEDLVAAPGLQGYATSSGVVASHAVGSLITDVDGNAHLDFIGGIGVNALGHSHPGYVAAVQEQVAKISVGSLTSA
;
A
#
# COMPACT_ATOMS: atom_id res chain seq x y z
N MET A 1 -3.48 37.80 6.19
CA MET A 1 -2.40 37.26 7.05
C MET A 1 -1.81 36.05 6.36
N ASN A 2 -0.66 36.27 5.72
CA ASN A 2 0.03 35.31 4.87
C ASN A 2 0.83 34.35 5.77
N ARG A 3 0.41 33.09 5.91
CA ARG A 3 1.25 32.05 6.51
C ARG A 3 1.89 31.23 5.40
N SER A 4 2.84 31.84 4.69
CA SER A 4 3.87 31.08 4.00
C SER A 4 4.80 30.52 5.07
N VAL A 5 4.41 29.39 5.67
CA VAL A 5 5.34 28.58 6.45
C VAL A 5 6.33 28.00 5.42
N PRO A 6 7.63 28.31 5.50
CA PRO A 6 8.61 27.68 4.62
C PRO A 6 8.61 26.18 4.92
N ALA A 7 8.44 25.35 3.90
CA ALA A 7 8.55 23.89 4.06
C ALA A 7 9.93 23.57 4.66
N PRO A 8 10.00 23.03 5.89
CA PRO A 8 11.27 22.83 6.56
C PRO A 8 12.03 21.71 5.85
N GLY A 9 13.19 22.03 5.28
CA GLY A 9 14.37 21.16 5.19
C GLY A 9 14.21 19.70 4.74
N LEU A 10 13.12 19.32 4.08
CA LEU A 10 12.88 17.94 3.67
C LEU A 10 13.80 17.62 2.50
N SER A 11 14.91 16.94 2.78
CA SER A 11 15.47 16.02 1.78
C SER A 11 14.28 15.25 1.23
N ARG A 12 13.96 15.41 -0.07
CA ARG A 12 12.80 14.73 -0.68
C ARG A 12 12.86 13.27 -0.22
N PRO A 13 11.84 12.74 0.47
CA PRO A 13 11.85 11.33 0.81
C PRO A 13 11.97 10.58 -0.52
N THR A 14 13.14 10.04 -0.77
CA THR A 14 13.44 9.46 -2.07
C THR A 14 12.82 8.09 -2.11
N HIS A 15 12.30 7.74 -3.28
CA HIS A 15 12.00 6.35 -3.61
C HIS A 15 13.18 5.45 -3.18
N PRO A 16 12.93 4.29 -2.53
CA PRO A 16 14.01 3.43 -2.06
C PRO A 16 14.94 3.05 -3.23
N PRO A 17 16.27 3.10 -3.05
CA PRO A 17 17.18 2.61 -4.08
C PRO A 17 17.02 1.10 -4.27
N ASP A 18 17.39 0.60 -5.45
CA ASP A 18 17.52 -0.83 -5.75
C ASP A 18 16.24 -1.69 -5.65
N GLN A 19 15.08 -1.10 -5.93
CA GLN A 19 13.83 -1.86 -6.08
C GLN A 19 13.90 -2.81 -7.28
N LYS A 20 14.02 -4.12 -7.01
CA LYS A 20 14.11 -5.17 -8.02
C LYS A 20 13.02 -6.23 -7.80
N PRO A 21 12.19 -6.53 -8.82
CA PRO A 21 11.27 -7.65 -8.76
C PRO A 21 12.02 -8.97 -8.59
N ASN A 22 11.46 -9.89 -7.82
CA ASN A 22 12.09 -11.18 -7.53
C ASN A 22 11.02 -12.22 -7.18
N LEU A 23 10.96 -13.30 -7.96
CA LEU A 23 10.04 -14.41 -7.72
C LEU A 23 10.83 -15.59 -7.18
N ILE A 24 10.52 -16.01 -5.96
CA ILE A 24 11.18 -17.12 -5.25
C ILE A 24 10.28 -18.36 -5.14
N THR A 25 8.98 -18.21 -5.41
CA THR A 25 8.02 -19.32 -5.51
C THR A 25 7.30 -19.29 -6.85
N LYS A 26 6.52 -20.35 -7.13
CA LYS A 26 5.44 -20.26 -8.10
C LYS A 26 4.44 -19.19 -7.64
N VAL A 27 3.87 -18.43 -8.58
CA VAL A 27 2.87 -17.40 -8.32
C VAL A 27 1.49 -17.90 -8.84
N PRO A 28 0.43 -17.88 -8.02
CA PRO A 28 0.43 -17.56 -6.59
C PRO A 28 1.16 -18.62 -5.77
N GLY A 29 1.79 -18.20 -4.67
CA GLY A 29 2.46 -19.12 -3.75
C GLY A 29 1.48 -19.85 -2.83
N PRO A 30 1.93 -20.89 -2.12
CA PRO A 30 1.06 -21.73 -1.29
C PRO A 30 0.38 -20.97 -0.15
N LYS A 31 1.03 -19.96 0.45
CA LYS A 31 0.40 -19.16 1.51
C LYS A 31 -0.66 -18.22 0.95
N SER A 32 -0.39 -17.59 -0.20
CA SER A 32 -1.38 -16.75 -0.88
C SER A 32 -2.63 -17.57 -1.24
N LEU A 33 -2.46 -18.79 -1.77
CA LEU A 33 -3.58 -19.68 -2.09
C LEU A 33 -4.39 -20.07 -0.85
N ALA A 34 -3.73 -20.43 0.26
CA ALA A 34 -4.42 -20.81 1.49
C ALA A 34 -5.23 -19.64 2.05
N LEU A 35 -4.66 -18.43 2.13
CA LEU A 35 -5.37 -17.24 2.60
C LEU A 35 -6.52 -16.86 1.67
N ARG A 36 -6.32 -16.95 0.35
CA ARG A 36 -7.38 -16.66 -0.62
C ARG A 36 -8.56 -17.62 -0.49
N PHE A 37 -8.28 -18.90 -0.25
CA PHE A 37 -9.32 -19.89 -0.01
C PHE A 37 -10.15 -19.54 1.22
N GLU A 38 -9.50 -19.20 2.34
CA GLU A 38 -10.22 -18.77 3.56
C GLU A 38 -11.04 -17.49 3.34
N GLU A 39 -10.51 -16.50 2.61
CA GLU A 39 -11.25 -15.29 2.24
C GLU A 39 -12.49 -15.61 1.38
N ASP A 40 -12.36 -16.53 0.42
CA ASP A 40 -13.45 -16.92 -0.47
C ASP A 40 -14.61 -17.61 0.27
N LEU A 41 -14.34 -18.30 1.39
CA LEU A 41 -15.38 -18.92 2.22
C LEU A 41 -16.31 -17.90 2.88
N VAL A 42 -15.83 -16.69 3.13
CA VAL A 42 -16.58 -15.64 3.86
C VAL A 42 -16.95 -14.46 2.97
N ALA A 43 -16.40 -14.38 1.76
CA ALA A 43 -16.69 -13.32 0.81
C ALA A 43 -18.10 -13.46 0.22
N ALA A 44 -18.86 -12.36 0.20
CA ALA A 44 -20.13 -12.31 -0.49
C ALA A 44 -19.94 -12.45 -2.02
N PRO A 45 -20.87 -13.10 -2.74
CA PRO A 45 -20.81 -13.17 -4.19
C PRO A 45 -20.90 -11.77 -4.83
N GLY A 46 -20.32 -11.59 -6.01
CA GLY A 46 -20.40 -10.34 -6.78
C GLY A 46 -19.26 -9.33 -6.56
N LEU A 47 -18.23 -9.70 -5.79
CA LEU A 47 -16.97 -8.95 -5.75
C LEU A 47 -16.36 -8.81 -7.15
N GLN A 48 -15.68 -7.69 -7.41
CA GLN A 48 -15.01 -7.42 -8.68
C GLN A 48 -13.86 -8.43 -8.86
N GLY A 49 -14.12 -9.53 -9.57
CA GLY A 49 -13.16 -10.63 -9.75
C GLY A 49 -11.83 -10.20 -10.38
N TYR A 50 -11.79 -9.06 -11.10
CA TYR A 50 -10.55 -8.46 -11.56
C TYR A 50 -9.57 -8.18 -10.42
N ALA A 51 -10.06 -7.60 -9.30
CA ALA A 51 -9.23 -7.20 -8.16
C ALA A 51 -8.60 -8.41 -7.43
N THR A 52 -9.17 -9.60 -7.58
CA THR A 52 -8.70 -10.83 -6.92
C THR A 52 -8.09 -11.84 -7.89
N SER A 53 -8.05 -11.53 -9.19
CA SER A 53 -7.64 -12.44 -10.26
C SER A 53 -6.19 -12.92 -10.17
N SER A 54 -5.30 -12.15 -9.54
CA SER A 54 -3.91 -12.55 -9.35
C SER A 54 -3.74 -13.69 -8.35
N GLY A 55 -4.71 -13.91 -7.44
CA GLY A 55 -4.60 -14.87 -6.34
C GLY A 55 -3.48 -14.59 -5.34
N VAL A 56 -2.80 -13.45 -5.47
CA VAL A 56 -1.66 -13.04 -4.63
C VAL A 56 -2.17 -12.26 -3.43
N VAL A 57 -1.68 -12.60 -2.24
CA VAL A 57 -1.99 -11.87 -1.01
C VAL A 57 -0.78 -11.02 -0.61
N ALA A 58 -0.96 -9.71 -0.58
CA ALA A 58 0.10 -8.77 -0.25
C ALA A 58 0.46 -8.81 1.24
N SER A 59 1.76 -8.82 1.56
CA SER A 59 2.28 -8.66 2.92
C SER A 59 2.59 -7.20 3.23
N HIS A 60 3.35 -6.55 2.36
CA HIS A 60 3.77 -5.17 2.49
C HIS A 60 4.18 -4.61 1.12
N ALA A 61 4.26 -3.29 1.01
CA ALA A 61 4.65 -2.63 -0.23
C ALA A 61 5.41 -1.34 0.06
N VAL A 62 6.37 -1.03 -0.80
CA VAL A 62 7.18 0.18 -0.72
C VAL A 62 7.57 0.64 -2.12
N GLY A 63 7.46 1.93 -2.41
CA GLY A 63 7.76 2.46 -3.75
C GLY A 63 6.87 1.82 -4.82
N SER A 64 7.46 1.16 -5.82
CA SER A 64 6.75 0.46 -6.90
C SER A 64 6.69 -1.06 -6.70
N LEU A 65 7.16 -1.58 -5.57
CA LEU A 65 7.14 -3.02 -5.28
C LEU A 65 6.08 -3.40 -4.26
N ILE A 66 5.39 -4.49 -4.55
CA ILE A 66 4.51 -5.20 -3.63
C ILE A 66 5.17 -6.54 -3.31
N THR A 67 5.37 -6.83 -2.04
CA THR A 67 5.85 -8.13 -1.57
C THR A 67 4.67 -8.96 -1.07
N ASP A 68 4.50 -10.16 -1.60
CA ASP A 68 3.45 -11.08 -1.15
C ASP A 68 3.83 -11.87 0.12
N VAL A 69 2.86 -12.58 0.69
CA VAL A 69 3.06 -13.40 1.90
C VAL A 69 4.00 -14.60 1.71
N ASP A 70 4.28 -14.96 0.45
CA ASP A 70 5.22 -16.01 0.06
C ASP A 70 6.65 -15.46 -0.14
N GLY A 71 6.82 -14.14 -0.09
CA GLY A 71 8.10 -13.45 -0.21
C GLY A 71 8.48 -13.06 -1.63
N ASN A 72 7.58 -13.18 -2.61
CA ASN A 72 7.83 -12.70 -3.97
C ASN A 72 7.64 -11.17 -4.02
N ALA A 73 8.56 -10.48 -4.67
CA ALA A 73 8.48 -9.04 -4.95
C ALA A 73 7.99 -8.80 -6.39
N HIS A 74 6.83 -8.15 -6.50
CA HIS A 74 6.15 -7.84 -7.76
C HIS A 74 6.26 -6.35 -8.09
N LEU A 75 6.47 -6.02 -9.37
CA LEU A 75 6.40 -4.64 -9.85
C LEU A 75 4.94 -4.23 -10.06
N ASP A 76 4.53 -3.15 -9.40
CA ASP A 76 3.18 -2.59 -9.52
C ASP A 76 3.09 -1.65 -10.74
N PHE A 77 2.44 -2.13 -11.79
CA PHE A 77 2.14 -1.36 -13.01
C PHE A 77 0.80 -0.63 -12.97
N ILE A 78 -0.04 -0.91 -11.95
CA ILE A 78 -1.42 -0.40 -11.87
C ILE A 78 -1.49 0.80 -10.92
N GLY A 79 -0.63 0.82 -9.89
CA GLY A 79 -0.62 1.90 -8.89
C GLY A 79 -1.96 2.03 -8.18
N GLY A 80 -2.64 0.91 -7.89
CA GLY A 80 -3.97 0.92 -7.29
C GLY A 80 -5.02 1.64 -8.14
N ILE A 81 -5.06 1.39 -9.44
CA ILE A 81 -5.94 2.05 -10.42
C ILE A 81 -5.66 3.57 -10.42
N GLY A 82 -4.37 3.92 -10.49
CA GLY A 82 -3.90 5.31 -10.55
C GLY A 82 -3.95 6.10 -9.24
N VAL A 83 -4.35 5.49 -8.11
CA VAL A 83 -4.42 6.15 -6.80
C VAL A 83 -3.02 6.39 -6.21
N ASN A 84 -2.11 5.43 -6.38
CA ASN A 84 -0.84 5.36 -5.67
C ASN A 84 0.29 6.13 -6.38
N ALA A 85 0.08 7.40 -6.68
CA ALA A 85 1.04 8.21 -7.44
C ALA A 85 2.38 8.49 -6.71
N LEU A 86 2.37 8.52 -5.38
CA LEU A 86 3.58 8.73 -4.57
C LEU A 86 4.42 7.45 -4.41
N GLY A 87 3.88 6.30 -4.81
CA GLY A 87 4.40 4.99 -4.47
C GLY A 87 3.96 4.52 -3.09
N HIS A 88 3.95 3.19 -2.92
CA HIS A 88 3.52 2.53 -1.71
C HIS A 88 4.30 3.02 -0.50
N SER A 89 3.57 3.33 0.59
CA SER A 89 4.14 3.67 1.89
C SER A 89 5.18 4.80 1.87
N HIS A 90 4.97 5.85 1.05
CA HIS A 90 5.89 6.97 0.96
C HIS A 90 6.18 7.60 2.35
N PRO A 91 7.44 7.76 2.79
CA PRO A 91 7.76 8.09 4.18
C PRO A 91 7.11 9.38 4.69
N GLY A 92 7.08 10.42 3.85
CA GLY A 92 6.44 11.69 4.21
C GLY A 92 4.92 11.59 4.36
N TYR A 93 4.27 10.70 3.59
CA TYR A 93 2.83 10.48 3.69
C TYR A 93 2.50 9.68 4.95
N VAL A 94 3.25 8.60 5.21
CA VAL A 94 3.10 7.77 6.41
C VAL A 94 3.27 8.61 7.68
N ALA A 95 4.33 9.43 7.76
CA ALA A 95 4.57 10.29 8.92
C ALA A 95 3.43 11.28 9.16
N ALA A 96 2.97 11.96 8.10
CA ALA A 96 1.87 12.93 8.21
C ALA A 96 0.56 12.29 8.65
N VAL A 97 0.23 11.10 8.11
CA VAL A 97 -0.95 10.34 8.52
C VAL A 97 -0.81 9.95 9.99
N GLN A 98 0.28 9.28 10.37
CA GLN A 98 0.52 8.82 11.76
C GLN A 98 0.40 9.96 12.77
N GLU A 99 1.03 11.12 12.50
CA GLU A 99 0.95 12.29 13.35
C GLU A 99 -0.50 12.77 13.53
N GLN A 100 -1.28 12.81 12.45
CA GLN A 100 -2.66 13.28 12.49
C GLN A 100 -3.57 12.30 13.25
N VAL A 101 -3.49 10.99 12.97
CA VAL A 101 -4.37 10.00 13.64
C VAL A 101 -4.11 9.93 15.14
N ALA A 102 -2.87 10.18 15.57
CA ALA A 102 -2.52 10.26 16.99
C ALA A 102 -3.15 11.47 17.70
N LYS A 103 -3.46 12.55 16.98
CA LYS A 103 -4.14 13.74 17.50
C LYS A 103 -5.66 13.56 17.47
N ILE A 104 -6.19 13.27 16.29
CA ILE A 104 -7.63 13.06 16.06
C ILE A 104 -7.84 12.32 14.74
N SER A 105 -8.56 11.20 14.80
CA SER A 105 -8.88 10.38 13.63
C SER A 105 -10.14 10.86 12.89
N VAL A 106 -11.15 11.33 13.62
CA VAL A 106 -12.42 11.83 13.10
C VAL A 106 -13.01 12.88 14.03
N GLY A 107 -13.60 13.94 13.47
CA GLY A 107 -14.27 15.00 14.22
C GLY A 107 -15.61 15.33 13.57
N SER A 108 -16.73 14.95 14.22
CA SER A 108 -18.06 15.08 13.61
C SER A 108 -18.83 16.33 14.02
N LEU A 109 -18.42 17.02 15.09
CA LEU A 109 -19.03 18.25 15.62
C LEU A 109 -17.97 19.15 16.28
N THR A 110 -16.77 19.21 15.69
CA THR A 110 -15.61 19.88 16.26
C THR A 110 -15.05 20.87 15.25
N SER A 111 -14.88 22.12 15.66
CA SER A 111 -14.05 23.09 14.95
C SER A 111 -12.57 22.78 15.19
N ALA A 112 -11.78 22.91 14.13
CA ALA A 112 -10.34 22.69 14.14
C ALA A 112 -9.56 23.81 14.84
#